data_AF-A0A255ELB7-F1
#
_entry.id   AF-A0A255ELB7-F1
#
_cell.length_a   1.000
_cell.length_b   1.000
_cell.length_c   1.000
_cell.angle_alpha   90.00
_cell.angle_beta   90.00
_cell.angle_gamma   90.00
#
_symmetry.space_group_name_H-M   'P 1'
#
loop_
_entity.id
_entity.type
_entity.pdbx_description
1 polymer ?
#
loop_
_entity_poly.entity_id
_entity_poly.type
_entity_poly.pdbx_seq_one_letter_code
_entity_poly.pdbx_strand_id
1 'polypeptide(L)'
;MAYNPERDEMYVGSVPAYGVYQGGLAIYSFATGKVEFFGAEIAENQGIVSAVWNPHDKLLYLGTTIDGGMGTNPTSIPELGQLVVFDPETRTVVRSGAPVRLREGVTGLLVDPDGSVWGVAEEQLMKVSPDGTVRTLGAVSGRYADPPAYTWAWAYLNWSARDGMIYGSAGGNGDVRVGRHQSRDCLPGARRQRSLDNPARLIGQTMVGEGLRDAALRASEVEKPRGPRITPMERCPQPASTPKAAAEPPALS
;
A
#
# COMPACT_ATOMS: atom_id res chain seq x y z
N MET A 1 2.76 -5.29 -12.68
CA MET A 1 2.52 -4.68 -14.00
C MET A 1 1.56 -3.49 -13.84
N ALA A 2 1.62 -2.51 -14.73
CA ALA A 2 0.75 -1.33 -14.72
C ALA A 2 0.39 -0.90 -16.14
N TYR A 3 -0.72 -0.15 -16.29
CA TYR A 3 -1.14 0.46 -17.55
C TYR A 3 -1.27 1.98 -17.37
N ASN A 4 -0.71 2.75 -18.31
CA ASN A 4 -0.91 4.19 -18.39
C ASN A 4 -1.86 4.50 -19.56
N PRO A 5 -3.12 4.89 -19.28
CA PRO A 5 -4.10 5.18 -20.33
C PRO A 5 -3.79 6.46 -21.12
N GLU A 6 -2.97 7.37 -20.61
CA GLU A 6 -2.67 8.64 -21.28
C GLU A 6 -1.63 8.49 -22.38
N ARG A 7 -0.76 7.47 -22.25
CA ARG A 7 0.26 7.13 -23.24
C ARG A 7 -0.07 5.86 -24.03
N ASP A 8 -1.12 5.15 -23.64
CA ASP A 8 -1.47 3.84 -24.14
C ASP A 8 -0.28 2.86 -24.07
N GLU A 9 0.30 2.76 -22.86
CA GLU A 9 1.50 1.98 -22.56
C GLU A 9 1.28 0.99 -21.41
N MET A 10 1.79 -0.23 -21.56
CA MET A 10 1.86 -1.23 -20.50
C MET A 10 3.29 -1.36 -19.97
N TYR A 11 3.43 -1.36 -18.65
CA TYR A 11 4.69 -1.52 -17.93
C TYR A 11 4.73 -2.89 -17.25
N VAL A 12 5.71 -3.69 -17.62
CA VAL A 12 5.87 -5.07 -17.13
C VAL A 12 7.25 -5.21 -16.51
N GLY A 13 7.26 -5.47 -15.21
CA GLY A 13 8.49 -5.85 -14.51
C GLY A 13 8.84 -7.30 -14.78
N SER A 14 10.13 -7.62 -14.77
CA SER A 14 10.64 -8.98 -14.87
C SER A 14 11.61 -9.32 -13.75
N VAL A 15 11.67 -10.60 -13.45
CA VAL A 15 12.73 -11.23 -12.66
C VAL A 15 13.73 -11.90 -13.61
N PRO A 16 14.99 -12.07 -13.18
CA PRO A 16 16.03 -12.60 -14.06
C PRO A 16 15.85 -14.10 -14.37
N ALA A 17 16.53 -14.55 -15.42
CA ALA A 17 16.72 -15.97 -15.68
C ALA A 17 17.62 -16.64 -14.63
N TYR A 18 17.65 -17.98 -14.63
CA TYR A 18 18.49 -18.78 -13.74
C TYR A 18 19.95 -18.31 -13.70
N GLY A 19 20.51 -18.14 -12.50
CA GLY A 19 21.90 -17.73 -12.27
C GLY A 19 22.20 -16.26 -12.56
N VAL A 20 21.18 -15.44 -12.87
CA VAL A 20 21.33 -14.02 -13.19
C VAL A 20 20.68 -13.16 -12.11
N TYR A 21 21.27 -12.01 -11.77
CA TYR A 21 20.72 -11.07 -10.79
C TYR A 21 19.86 -9.96 -11.42
N GLN A 22 20.13 -9.59 -12.68
CA GLN A 22 19.49 -8.46 -13.34
C GLN A 22 18.16 -8.83 -14.01
N GLY A 23 17.07 -8.22 -13.54
CA GLY A 23 15.78 -8.19 -14.21
C GLY A 23 15.58 -6.85 -14.92
N GLY A 24 14.35 -6.39 -15.09
CA GLY A 24 14.12 -5.07 -15.66
C GLY A 24 12.66 -4.69 -15.86
N LEU A 25 12.48 -3.59 -16.58
CA LEU A 25 11.20 -3.01 -16.96
C LEU A 25 11.05 -3.10 -18.48
N ALA A 26 10.04 -3.82 -18.94
CA ALA A 26 9.57 -3.74 -20.32
C ALA A 26 8.42 -2.75 -20.43
N ILE A 27 8.47 -1.86 -21.43
CA ILE A 27 7.40 -0.92 -21.77
C ILE A 27 6.88 -1.31 -23.15
N TYR A 28 5.61 -1.70 -23.21
CA TYR A 28 4.92 -1.98 -24.47
C TYR A 28 4.01 -0.81 -24.85
N SER A 29 4.22 -0.24 -26.04
CA SER A 29 3.35 0.80 -26.59
C SER A 29 2.28 0.15 -27.48
N PHE A 30 1.01 0.28 -27.11
CA PHE A 30 -0.09 -0.22 -27.94
C PHE A 30 -0.26 0.61 -29.22
N ALA A 31 0.05 1.91 -29.17
CA ALA A 31 0.01 2.80 -30.33
C ALA A 31 1.00 2.38 -31.45
N THR A 32 2.16 1.80 -31.10
CA THR A 32 3.22 1.48 -32.07
C THR A 32 3.54 -0.01 -32.18
N GLY A 33 3.07 -0.83 -31.24
CA GLY A 33 3.41 -2.25 -31.13
C GLY A 33 4.85 -2.54 -30.72
N LYS A 34 5.61 -1.54 -30.26
CA LYS A 34 7.03 -1.68 -29.88
C LYS A 34 7.21 -1.99 -28.40
N VAL A 35 8.30 -2.69 -28.09
CA VAL A 35 8.77 -2.94 -26.72
C VAL A 35 10.10 -2.21 -26.51
N GLU A 36 10.18 -1.43 -25.43
CA GLU A 36 11.42 -0.88 -24.88
C GLU A 36 11.76 -1.65 -23.60
N PHE A 37 13.04 -1.93 -23.36
CA PHE A 37 13.49 -2.65 -22.16
C PHE A 37 14.56 -1.85 -21.43
N PHE A 38 14.42 -1.76 -20.11
CA PHE A 38 15.35 -1.09 -19.20
C PHE A 38 15.82 -2.06 -18.13
N GLY A 39 17.13 -2.09 -17.85
CA GLY A 39 17.74 -3.00 -16.87
C GLY A 39 18.36 -2.25 -15.69
N ALA A 40 19.69 -2.24 -15.65
CA ALA A 40 20.49 -1.71 -14.54
C ALA A 40 20.30 -0.20 -14.33
N GLU A 41 19.88 0.53 -15.36
CA GLU A 41 19.53 1.95 -15.29
C GLU A 41 18.27 2.23 -14.44
N ILE A 42 17.43 1.22 -14.17
CA ILE A 42 16.30 1.31 -13.24
C ILE A 42 16.74 0.90 -11.84
N ALA A 43 17.35 -0.29 -11.74
CA ALA A 43 17.91 -0.83 -10.52
C ALA A 43 18.96 -1.90 -10.87
N GLU A 44 20.20 -1.67 -10.48
CA GLU A 44 21.31 -2.57 -10.73
C GLU A 44 21.18 -3.86 -9.89
N ASN A 45 21.37 -5.02 -10.53
CA ASN A 45 21.30 -6.36 -9.94
C ASN A 45 19.97 -6.68 -9.25
N GLN A 46 18.86 -6.10 -9.71
CA GLN A 46 17.54 -6.33 -9.11
C GLN A 46 16.48 -6.65 -10.17
N GLY A 47 15.44 -7.35 -9.74
CA GLY A 47 14.22 -7.58 -10.51
C GLY A 47 13.16 -6.52 -10.22
N ILE A 48 12.25 -6.28 -11.16
CA ILE A 48 11.07 -5.42 -10.95
C ILE A 48 9.86 -6.33 -10.75
N VAL A 49 9.28 -6.33 -9.55
CA VAL A 49 8.24 -7.29 -9.14
C VAL A 49 6.88 -6.66 -8.93
N SER A 50 6.82 -5.35 -8.69
CA SER A 50 5.56 -4.62 -8.61
C SER A 50 5.64 -3.31 -9.37
N ALA A 51 4.50 -2.84 -9.89
CA ALA A 51 4.42 -1.60 -10.64
C ALA A 51 3.02 -1.00 -10.49
N VAL A 52 2.93 0.31 -10.32
CA VAL A 52 1.66 1.05 -10.34
C VAL A 52 1.84 2.42 -10.99
N TRP A 53 0.95 2.75 -11.91
CA TRP A 53 0.86 4.08 -12.52
C TRP A 53 0.05 5.01 -11.62
N ASN A 54 0.58 6.19 -11.29
CA ASN A 54 -0.13 7.19 -10.52
C ASN A 54 -0.68 8.30 -11.44
N PRO A 55 -2.00 8.38 -11.66
CA PRO A 55 -2.58 9.38 -12.54
C PRO A 55 -2.54 10.80 -11.94
N HIS A 56 -2.21 10.97 -10.66
CA HIS A 56 -2.17 12.28 -10.00
C HIS A 56 -0.87 13.03 -10.26
N ASP A 57 0.27 12.35 -10.16
CA ASP A 57 1.60 12.93 -10.36
C ASP A 57 2.23 12.56 -11.72
N LYS A 58 1.58 11.68 -12.48
CA LYS A 58 2.04 11.18 -13.78
C LYS A 58 3.36 10.40 -13.71
N LEU A 59 3.62 9.75 -12.57
CA LEU A 59 4.81 8.92 -12.37
C LEU A 59 4.47 7.44 -12.25
N LEU A 60 5.44 6.60 -12.62
CA LEU A 60 5.39 5.16 -12.44
C LEU A 60 6.17 4.77 -11.19
N TYR A 61 5.51 4.08 -10.28
CA TYR A 61 6.14 3.54 -9.07
C TYR A 61 6.44 2.07 -9.27
N LEU A 62 7.68 1.67 -9.04
CA LEU A 62 8.18 0.32 -9.24
C LEU A 62 8.74 -0.21 -7.93
N GLY A 63 8.34 -1.41 -7.55
CA GLY A 63 8.94 -2.13 -6.43
C GLY A 63 9.90 -3.18 -6.95
N THR A 64 11.12 -3.16 -6.42
CA THR A 64 12.19 -4.06 -6.83
C THR A 64 12.37 -5.21 -5.84
N THR A 65 13.16 -6.21 -6.22
CA THR A 65 13.63 -7.28 -5.34
C THR A 65 15.09 -7.61 -5.61
N ILE A 66 15.83 -7.96 -4.55
CA ILE A 66 17.19 -8.52 -4.66
C ILE A 66 17.17 -10.04 -4.94
N ASP A 67 15.99 -10.66 -4.88
CA ASP A 67 15.83 -12.05 -5.29
C ASP A 67 16.06 -12.18 -6.79
N GLY A 68 17.28 -12.59 -7.14
CA GLY A 68 17.66 -12.91 -8.51
C GLY A 68 16.91 -14.13 -9.05
N GLY A 69 17.29 -14.57 -10.25
CA GLY A 69 16.83 -15.85 -10.74
C GLY A 69 17.33 -17.00 -9.87
N MET A 70 16.63 -18.14 -9.91
CA MET A 70 17.05 -19.33 -9.17
C MET A 70 18.54 -19.66 -9.41
N GLY A 71 19.25 -20.13 -8.38
CA GLY A 71 20.68 -20.41 -8.46
C GLY A 71 21.59 -19.22 -8.13
N THR A 72 21.03 -18.03 -7.87
CA THR A 72 21.76 -16.88 -7.32
C THR A 72 21.75 -16.85 -5.79
N ASN A 73 22.55 -16.00 -5.15
CA ASN A 73 22.48 -15.79 -3.71
C ASN A 73 21.96 -14.37 -3.39
N PRO A 74 20.67 -14.19 -3.06
CA PRO A 74 20.08 -12.88 -2.80
C PRO A 74 20.82 -12.09 -1.72
N THR A 75 21.33 -12.77 -0.68
CA THR A 75 22.04 -12.13 0.44
C THR A 75 23.44 -11.64 0.07
N SER A 76 23.91 -11.88 -1.16
CA SER A 76 25.20 -11.37 -1.65
C SER A 76 25.12 -9.95 -2.21
N ILE A 77 23.90 -9.43 -2.41
CA ILE A 77 23.65 -8.05 -2.83
C ILE A 77 23.59 -7.17 -1.57
N PRO A 78 24.43 -6.12 -1.46
CA PRO A 78 24.42 -5.22 -0.30
C PRO A 78 23.23 -4.25 -0.33
N GLU A 79 22.70 -3.93 -1.50
CA GLU A 79 21.48 -3.15 -1.65
C GLU A 79 20.25 -3.92 -1.16
N LEU A 80 19.19 -3.19 -0.82
CA LEU A 80 17.90 -3.72 -0.40
C LEU A 80 16.86 -3.50 -1.50
N GLY A 81 15.70 -4.14 -1.36
CA GLY A 81 14.53 -3.87 -2.18
C GLY A 81 14.19 -2.38 -2.14
N GLN A 82 14.06 -1.80 -3.33
CA GLN A 82 13.88 -0.38 -3.57
C GLN A 82 12.44 -0.08 -3.99
N LEU A 83 12.01 1.14 -3.67
CA LEU A 83 10.93 1.82 -4.36
C LEU A 83 11.57 2.78 -5.36
N VAL A 84 11.37 2.53 -6.65
CA VAL A 84 11.86 3.36 -7.74
C VAL A 84 10.70 4.17 -8.30
N VAL A 85 10.92 5.46 -8.50
CA VAL A 85 9.99 6.37 -9.17
C VAL A 85 10.57 6.71 -10.53
N PHE A 86 9.86 6.29 -11.56
CA PHE A 86 10.23 6.41 -12.96
C PHE A 86 9.30 7.39 -13.67
N ASP A 87 9.87 8.28 -14.47
CA ASP A 87 9.12 9.20 -15.32
C ASP A 87 8.94 8.57 -16.72
N PRO A 88 7.72 8.21 -17.12
CA PRO A 88 7.48 7.61 -18.44
C PRO A 88 7.62 8.59 -19.60
N GLU A 89 7.60 9.90 -19.36
CA GLU A 89 7.81 10.92 -20.38
C GLU A 89 9.29 11.03 -20.75
N THR A 90 10.15 11.18 -19.76
CA THR A 90 11.60 11.32 -19.97
C THR A 90 12.34 9.98 -20.06
N ARG A 91 11.67 8.87 -19.69
CA ARG A 91 12.25 7.53 -19.58
C ARG A 91 13.41 7.45 -18.57
N THR A 92 13.31 8.19 -17.46
CA THR A 92 14.38 8.25 -16.45
C THR A 92 13.87 7.97 -15.04
N VAL A 93 14.75 7.44 -14.19
CA VAL A 93 14.52 7.37 -12.75
C VAL A 93 14.58 8.77 -12.16
N VAL A 94 13.50 9.19 -11.50
CA VAL A 94 13.39 10.46 -10.76
C VAL A 94 14.01 10.33 -9.38
N ARG A 95 13.72 9.21 -8.70
CA ARG A 95 14.31 8.86 -7.40
C ARG A 95 14.19 7.37 -7.14
N SER A 96 15.08 6.84 -6.32
CA SER A 96 15.04 5.47 -5.83
C SER A 96 15.56 5.40 -4.40
N GLY A 97 15.23 4.32 -3.71
CA GLY A 97 15.78 4.02 -2.39
C GLY A 97 15.01 2.93 -1.67
N ALA A 98 15.64 2.32 -0.67
CA ALA A 98 14.99 1.35 0.19
C ALA A 98 13.97 2.06 1.09
N PRO A 99 12.66 1.83 0.91
CA PRO A 99 11.65 2.54 1.69
C PRO A 99 11.55 2.00 3.12
N VAL A 100 12.01 0.76 3.33
CA VAL A 100 12.06 0.08 4.62
C VAL A 100 13.44 -0.59 4.74
N ARG A 101 14.09 -0.43 5.89
CA ARG A 101 15.42 -1.00 6.13
C ARG A 101 15.36 -2.53 6.21
N LEU A 102 16.42 -3.16 5.71
CA LEU A 102 16.67 -4.60 5.76
C LEU A 102 15.55 -5.44 5.13
N ARG A 103 14.94 -4.97 4.03
CA ARG A 103 13.90 -5.71 3.30
C ARG A 103 14.32 -6.00 1.87
N GLU A 104 14.10 -7.22 1.43
CA GLU A 104 14.62 -7.78 0.17
C GLU A 104 13.80 -7.33 -1.03
N GLY A 105 12.50 -7.06 -0.85
CA GLY A 105 11.65 -6.61 -1.95
C GLY A 105 10.42 -5.81 -1.56
N VAL A 106 9.95 -5.00 -2.51
CA VAL A 106 8.68 -4.26 -2.47
C VAL A 106 7.70 -4.92 -3.45
N THR A 107 6.82 -5.77 -2.93
CA THR A 107 6.06 -6.71 -3.77
C THR A 107 4.60 -6.32 -4.00
N GLY A 108 4.04 -5.48 -3.14
CA GLY A 108 2.70 -4.93 -3.31
C GLY A 108 2.77 -3.41 -3.47
N LEU A 109 2.07 -2.87 -4.47
CA LEU A 109 1.91 -1.44 -4.69
C LEU A 109 0.46 -1.11 -5.07
N LEU A 110 -0.02 0.05 -4.64
CA LEU A 110 -1.36 0.55 -4.93
C LEU A 110 -1.36 2.08 -4.86
N VAL A 111 -2.04 2.74 -5.79
CA VAL A 111 -2.35 4.17 -5.68
C VAL A 111 -3.73 4.32 -5.06
N ASP A 112 -3.83 5.11 -3.99
CA ASP A 112 -5.13 5.47 -3.42
C ASP A 112 -5.75 6.68 -4.15
N PRO A 113 -7.07 6.94 -3.97
CA PRO A 113 -7.72 8.06 -4.66
C PRO A 113 -7.20 9.46 -4.31
N ASP A 114 -6.39 9.62 -3.26
CA ASP A 114 -5.76 10.90 -2.91
C ASP A 114 -4.41 11.07 -3.63
N GLY A 115 -4.01 10.10 -4.47
CA GLY A 115 -2.72 10.07 -5.15
C GLY A 115 -1.56 9.63 -4.24
N SER A 116 -1.84 9.08 -3.06
CA SER A 116 -0.79 8.47 -2.25
C SER A 116 -0.48 7.05 -2.75
N VAL A 117 0.77 6.64 -2.68
CA VAL A 117 1.18 5.28 -3.04
C VAL A 117 1.36 4.44 -1.79
N TRP A 118 0.60 3.37 -1.67
CA TRP A 118 0.76 2.35 -0.65
C TRP A 118 1.64 1.25 -1.17
N GLY A 119 2.44 0.66 -0.29
CA GLY A 119 3.24 -0.50 -0.65
C GLY A 119 3.54 -1.41 0.51
N VAL A 120 3.98 -2.62 0.19
CA VAL A 120 4.40 -3.62 1.18
C VAL A 120 5.81 -4.08 0.84
N ALA A 121 6.73 -3.85 1.79
CA ALA A 121 8.10 -4.32 1.74
C ALA A 121 8.26 -5.52 2.66
N GLU A 122 8.28 -6.73 2.08
CA GLU A 122 8.02 -8.01 2.74
C GLU A 122 6.76 -7.98 3.62
N GLU A 123 6.88 -7.74 4.93
CA GLU A 123 5.77 -7.65 5.86
C GLU A 123 5.41 -6.22 6.26
N GLN A 124 6.27 -5.23 5.96
CA GLN A 124 6.09 -3.86 6.40
C GLN A 124 5.24 -3.06 5.41
N LEU A 125 4.11 -2.55 5.90
CA LEU A 125 3.30 -1.60 5.16
C LEU A 125 3.95 -0.22 5.18
N MET A 126 3.99 0.41 4.01
CA MET A 126 4.45 1.77 3.81
C MET A 126 3.43 2.61 3.04
N LYS A 127 3.52 3.92 3.21
CA LYS A 127 2.79 4.91 2.44
C LYS A 127 3.73 6.02 1.97
N VAL A 128 3.62 6.38 0.71
CA VAL A 128 4.22 7.55 0.09
C VAL A 128 3.13 8.59 -0.09
N SER A 129 3.26 9.72 0.60
CA SER A 129 2.37 10.88 0.43
C SER A 129 2.61 11.54 -0.93
N PRO A 130 1.64 12.34 -1.44
CA PRO A 130 1.81 13.07 -2.72
C PRO A 130 3.00 14.04 -2.75
N ASP A 131 3.46 14.50 -1.59
CA ASP A 131 4.68 15.30 -1.45
C ASP A 131 5.99 14.48 -1.54
N GLY A 132 5.88 13.17 -1.74
CA GLY A 132 6.99 12.23 -1.82
C GLY A 132 7.44 11.65 -0.47
N THR A 133 6.86 12.08 0.66
CA THR A 133 7.24 11.60 2.00
C THR A 133 6.91 10.11 2.17
N VAL A 134 7.91 9.30 2.55
CA VAL A 134 7.73 7.88 2.85
C VAL A 134 7.50 7.68 4.35
N ARG A 135 6.47 6.91 4.72
CA ARG A 135 6.17 6.51 6.10
C ARG A 135 5.95 5.01 6.19
N THR A 136 6.63 4.37 7.13
CA THR A 136 6.33 2.98 7.52
C THR A 136 5.19 2.99 8.55
N LEU A 137 4.20 2.14 8.34
CA LEU A 137 2.97 2.10 9.14
C LEU A 137 2.90 0.89 10.09
N GLY A 138 3.65 -0.17 9.78
CA GLY A 138 3.77 -1.36 10.63
C GLY A 138 3.69 -2.67 9.84
N ALA A 139 3.88 -3.78 10.54
CA ALA A 139 3.80 -5.12 9.94
C ALA A 139 2.35 -5.53 9.66
N VAL A 140 2.09 -6.08 8.48
CA VAL A 140 0.78 -6.59 8.05
C VAL A 140 0.75 -8.11 7.84
N SER A 141 1.91 -8.77 7.92
CA SER A 141 2.04 -10.23 7.79
C SER A 141 3.26 -10.78 8.55
N GLY A 142 3.53 -12.08 8.36
CA GLY A 142 4.85 -12.64 8.61
C GLY A 142 5.85 -12.17 7.56
N ARG A 143 7.12 -12.19 7.95
CA ARG A 143 8.28 -11.93 7.09
C ARG A 143 8.50 -13.08 6.10
N TYR A 144 9.33 -12.87 5.09
CA TYR A 144 9.88 -13.94 4.26
C TYR A 144 10.45 -15.08 5.12
N ALA A 145 10.48 -16.29 4.57
CA ALA A 145 10.99 -17.46 5.27
C ALA A 145 12.49 -17.32 5.60
N ASP A 146 12.88 -17.93 6.71
CA ASP A 146 14.28 -18.10 7.14
C ASP A 146 14.59 -19.61 7.19
N PRO A 147 15.55 -20.15 6.39
CA PRO A 147 16.49 -19.44 5.51
C PRO A 147 15.83 -18.78 4.29
N PRO A 148 16.48 -17.76 3.69
CA PRO A 148 15.92 -16.98 2.59
C PRO A 148 15.57 -17.89 1.40
N ALA A 149 14.32 -17.79 0.97
CA ALA A 149 13.80 -18.41 -0.24
C ALA A 149 13.46 -17.33 -1.26
N TYR A 150 13.73 -17.58 -2.54
CA TYR A 150 13.38 -16.64 -3.62
C TYR A 150 11.90 -16.27 -3.55
N THR A 151 11.61 -14.99 -3.33
CA THR A 151 10.25 -14.47 -3.15
C THR A 151 10.01 -13.28 -4.07
N TRP A 152 9.53 -13.59 -5.27
CA TRP A 152 9.22 -12.57 -6.29
C TRP A 152 7.82 -11.96 -6.17
N ALA A 153 6.90 -12.63 -5.48
CA ALA A 153 5.56 -12.12 -5.21
C ALA A 153 5.15 -12.52 -3.80
N TRP A 154 4.73 -11.55 -3.00
CA TRP A 154 4.39 -11.77 -1.60
C TRP A 154 3.14 -11.03 -1.17
N ALA A 155 3.02 -9.77 -1.58
CA ALA A 155 1.90 -8.92 -1.19
C ALA A 155 1.11 -8.40 -2.37
N TYR A 156 -0.20 -8.28 -2.17
CA TYR A 156 -1.12 -7.63 -3.10
C TYR A 156 -1.98 -6.65 -2.31
N LEU A 157 -2.21 -5.47 -2.87
CA LEU A 157 -3.02 -4.42 -2.25
C LEU A 157 -4.21 -4.09 -3.16
N ASN A 158 -5.37 -3.89 -2.55
CA ASN A 158 -6.61 -3.53 -3.22
C ASN A 158 -7.32 -2.44 -2.42
N TRP A 159 -7.91 -1.48 -3.13
CA TRP A 159 -8.78 -0.46 -2.52
C TRP A 159 -10.25 -0.78 -2.77
N SER A 160 -11.07 -0.56 -1.75
CA SER A 160 -12.52 -0.69 -1.85
C SER A 160 -13.18 0.69 -1.77
N ALA A 161 -13.79 1.10 -2.89
CA ALA A 161 -14.61 2.31 -2.96
C ALA A 161 -15.83 2.28 -2.03
N ARG A 162 -16.30 1.08 -1.65
CA ARG A 162 -17.51 0.91 -0.84
C ARG A 162 -17.32 1.40 0.59
N ASP A 163 -16.15 1.20 1.16
CA ASP A 163 -15.85 1.50 2.56
C ASP A 163 -14.62 2.41 2.74
N GLY A 164 -13.94 2.77 1.65
CA GLY A 164 -12.75 3.60 1.65
C GLY A 164 -11.54 2.91 2.27
N MET A 165 -11.56 1.58 2.36
CA MET A 165 -10.52 0.81 3.02
C MET A 165 -9.55 0.20 2.00
N ILE A 166 -8.31 0.01 2.45
CA ILE A 166 -7.28 -0.71 1.74
C ILE A 166 -7.16 -2.09 2.39
N TYR A 167 -7.24 -3.08 1.53
CA TYR A 167 -7.11 -4.49 1.83
C TYR A 167 -5.80 -4.99 1.26
N GLY A 168 -5.10 -5.84 2.00
CA GLY A 168 -3.86 -6.44 1.54
C GLY A 168 -3.75 -7.88 1.95
N SER A 169 -3.29 -8.71 1.03
CA SER A 169 -2.70 -10.01 1.36
C SER A 169 -1.18 -9.84 1.37
N ALA A 170 -0.52 -10.53 2.30
CA ALA A 170 0.93 -10.63 2.35
C ALA A 170 1.31 -11.98 2.97
N GLY A 171 2.14 -12.74 2.26
CA GLY A 171 2.44 -14.13 2.56
C GLY A 171 1.24 -15.06 2.35
N GLY A 172 1.25 -16.22 3.03
CA GLY A 172 0.14 -17.19 2.97
C GLY A 172 -1.16 -16.74 3.67
N ASN A 173 -1.24 -15.49 4.13
CA ASN A 173 -2.41 -14.95 4.80
C ASN A 173 -3.42 -14.42 3.78
N GLY A 174 -4.72 -14.60 4.07
CA GLY A 174 -5.80 -13.97 3.30
C GLY A 174 -5.81 -12.45 3.46
N ASP A 175 -6.66 -11.76 2.69
CA ASP A 175 -6.74 -10.30 2.69
C ASP A 175 -7.16 -9.75 4.08
N VAL A 176 -6.33 -8.86 4.63
CA VAL A 176 -6.57 -8.15 5.88
C VAL A 176 -6.73 -6.66 5.60
N ARG A 177 -7.48 -5.94 6.44
CA ARG A 177 -7.55 -4.48 6.39
C ARG A 177 -6.21 -3.91 6.85
N VAL A 178 -5.54 -3.18 5.96
CA VAL A 178 -4.20 -2.63 6.22
C VAL A 178 -4.21 -1.11 6.34
N GLY A 179 -5.23 -0.45 5.82
CA GLY A 179 -5.28 1.00 5.85
C GLY A 179 -6.64 1.57 5.51
N ARG A 180 -6.76 2.88 5.71
CA ARG A 180 -7.91 3.68 5.28
C ARG A 180 -7.39 4.80 4.39
N HIS A 181 -8.05 5.00 3.26
CA HIS A 181 -7.89 6.20 2.46
C HIS A 181 -8.48 7.39 3.24
N GLN A 182 -7.70 8.45 3.44
CA GLN A 182 -8.12 9.60 4.26
C GLN A 182 -8.70 10.70 3.37
N SER A 183 -9.87 10.45 2.77
CA SER A 183 -10.63 11.56 2.20
C SER A 183 -11.12 12.46 3.34
N ARG A 184 -10.87 13.77 3.25
CA ARG A 184 -11.59 14.76 4.06
C ARG A 184 -13.07 14.81 3.69
N ASP A 185 -13.41 14.33 2.50
CA ASP A 185 -14.75 14.26 1.97
C ASP A 185 -15.41 12.92 2.29
N CYS A 186 -16.47 12.95 3.08
CA CYS A 186 -17.25 11.76 3.42
C CYS A 186 -17.92 11.20 2.15
N LEU A 187 -17.64 9.95 1.80
CA LEU A 187 -18.37 9.24 0.75
C LEU A 187 -19.87 9.17 1.10
N PRO A 188 -20.78 9.41 0.13
CA PRO A 188 -22.22 9.29 0.37
C PRO A 188 -22.59 7.90 0.91
N GLY A 189 -23.12 7.86 2.14
CA GLY A 189 -23.54 6.62 2.81
C GLY A 189 -22.57 6.05 3.84
N ALA A 190 -21.35 6.60 3.98
CA ALA A 190 -20.42 6.20 5.02
C ALA A 190 -20.82 6.80 6.39
N ARG A 191 -20.95 5.96 7.42
CA ARG A 191 -21.11 6.44 8.80
C ARG A 191 -19.75 6.89 9.33
N ARG A 192 -19.67 8.11 9.84
CA ARG A 192 -18.52 8.59 10.63
C ARG A 192 -18.40 7.71 11.88
N GLN A 193 -17.39 6.86 11.94
CA GLN A 193 -16.92 6.32 13.22
C GLN A 193 -15.92 7.33 13.77
N ARG A 194 -16.16 7.85 14.99
CA ARG A 194 -15.21 8.74 15.65
C ARG A 194 -13.87 8.00 15.73
N SER A 195 -12.82 8.69 15.34
CA SER A 195 -11.44 8.25 15.53
C SER A 195 -11.26 7.83 17.00
N LEU A 196 -10.80 6.59 17.22
CA LEU A 196 -10.22 6.20 18.49
C LEU A 196 -8.72 6.50 18.41
N ASP A 197 -8.37 7.78 18.32
CA ASP A 197 -7.02 8.22 18.63
C ASP A 197 -6.85 8.15 20.16
N ASN A 198 -6.43 6.99 20.66
CA ASN A 198 -5.89 6.87 22.01
C ASN A 198 -4.64 5.99 22.00
N PRO A 199 -3.43 6.56 22.05
CA PRO A 199 -2.19 5.80 22.15
C PRO A 199 -1.94 5.43 23.61
N ALA A 200 -2.75 4.53 24.17
CA ALA A 200 -2.48 3.93 25.48
C ALA A 200 -3.34 2.69 25.72
N ARG A 201 -2.85 1.51 25.33
CA ARG A 201 -2.94 0.22 26.05
C ARG A 201 -2.68 -0.95 25.10
N LEU A 202 -1.44 -1.44 25.09
CA LEU A 202 -1.16 -2.86 24.88
C LEU A 202 0.01 -3.23 25.79
N ILE A 203 -0.29 -3.54 27.05
CA ILE A 203 0.63 -4.26 27.94
C ILE A 203 -0.19 -5.34 28.66
N GLY A 204 0.25 -6.58 28.49
CA GLY A 204 -0.11 -7.74 29.31
C GLY A 204 -0.92 -8.79 28.56
N GLN A 205 -0.63 -10.09 28.60
CA GLN A 205 0.37 -10.89 29.32
C GLN A 205 0.44 -12.27 28.64
N THR A 206 1.63 -12.87 28.53
CA THR A 206 1.80 -14.33 28.65
C THR A 206 3.16 -14.60 29.29
N MET A 207 3.16 -14.81 30.61
CA MET A 207 4.23 -15.53 31.32
C MET A 207 3.53 -16.39 32.37
N VAL A 208 3.67 -17.70 32.23
CA VAL A 208 3.26 -18.72 33.20
C VAL A 208 4.38 -18.87 34.23
N GLY A 209 4.05 -18.95 35.52
CA GLY A 209 5.00 -19.37 36.55
C GLY A 209 4.67 -18.90 37.97
N GLU A 210 3.94 -19.76 38.69
CA GLU A 210 3.93 -20.04 40.15
C GLU A 210 4.34 -18.97 41.19
N GLY A 211 3.46 -18.74 42.18
CA GLY A 211 3.89 -18.31 43.52
C GLY A 211 2.88 -17.49 44.34
N LEU A 212 2.25 -18.14 45.34
CA LEU A 212 1.79 -17.61 46.64
C LEU A 212 0.74 -16.47 46.63
N ARG A 213 -0.55 -16.75 46.90
CA ARG A 213 -1.18 -16.67 48.25
C ARG A 213 -0.77 -15.43 49.05
N ASP A 214 -1.58 -14.38 49.01
CA ASP A 214 -2.23 -13.77 50.17
C ASP A 214 -3.07 -12.53 49.81
N ALA A 215 -4.06 -12.23 50.66
CA ALA A 215 -4.90 -11.03 50.68
C ALA A 215 -6.12 -10.99 49.73
N ALA A 216 -7.03 -11.94 49.93
CA ALA A 216 -8.46 -11.63 49.87
C ALA A 216 -8.89 -10.99 51.21
N LEU A 217 -9.87 -10.08 51.15
CA LEU A 217 -10.59 -9.39 52.24
C LEU A 217 -10.01 -8.04 52.70
N ARG A 218 -10.50 -6.95 52.09
CA ARG A 218 -11.23 -5.83 52.75
C ARG A 218 -11.30 -4.60 51.84
N ALA A 219 -12.50 -4.25 51.39
CA ALA A 219 -13.09 -2.90 51.42
C ALA A 219 -14.14 -2.76 50.31
N SER A 220 -15.38 -2.68 50.76
CA SER A 220 -16.60 -2.35 50.02
C SER A 220 -16.70 -0.84 49.71
N GLU A 221 -17.48 -0.54 48.66
CA GLU A 221 -18.14 0.74 48.37
C GLU A 221 -17.27 1.96 48.00
N VAL A 222 -17.03 2.15 46.69
CA VAL A 222 -16.94 3.48 46.07
C VAL A 222 -17.62 3.44 44.68
N GLU A 223 -18.46 4.44 44.44
CA GLU A 223 -19.33 4.75 43.28
C GLU A 223 -19.02 4.16 41.89
N LYS A 224 -20.06 3.62 41.23
CA LYS A 224 -20.08 3.32 39.79
C LYS A 224 -19.96 4.62 38.97
N PRO A 225 -19.00 4.76 38.04
CA PRO A 225 -19.01 5.88 37.11
C PRO A 225 -20.20 5.76 36.15
N ARG A 226 -20.96 6.85 36.01
CA ARG A 226 -22.03 6.97 35.01
C ARG A 226 -21.43 6.78 33.61
N GLY A 227 -21.92 5.78 32.88
CA GLY A 227 -21.52 5.54 31.49
C GLY A 227 -21.80 6.76 30.60
N PRO A 228 -21.08 6.92 29.48
CA PRO A 228 -21.27 8.06 28.59
C PRO A 228 -22.70 8.05 28.03
N ARG A 229 -23.37 9.21 28.08
CA ARG A 229 -24.65 9.42 27.40
C ARG A 229 -24.44 9.22 25.89
N ILE A 230 -25.20 8.30 25.31
CA ILE A 230 -25.23 8.09 23.86
C ILE A 230 -26.04 9.26 23.25
N THR A 231 -25.33 10.27 22.73
CA THR A 231 -25.95 11.29 21.89
C THR A 231 -26.25 10.69 20.51
N PRO A 232 -27.39 11.02 19.84
CA PRO A 232 -27.69 10.47 18.52
C PRO A 232 -26.57 10.81 17.51
N MET A 233 -26.23 9.84 16.67
CA MET A 233 -25.28 10.04 15.58
C MET A 233 -25.81 11.05 14.56
N GLU A 234 -25.03 12.08 14.26
CA GLU A 234 -25.32 12.99 13.15
C GLU A 234 -25.13 12.27 11.81
N ARG A 235 -26.16 12.32 10.95
CA ARG A 235 -26.06 11.89 9.56
C ARG A 235 -25.38 13.00 8.75
N CYS A 236 -24.55 12.62 7.78
CA CYS A 236 -24.03 13.59 6.82
C CYS A 236 -25.19 14.29 6.10
N PRO A 237 -25.10 15.61 5.87
CA PRO A 237 -26.05 16.32 5.02
C PRO A 237 -25.99 15.76 3.60
N GLN A 238 -27.16 15.47 3.01
CA GLN A 238 -27.22 15.05 1.62
C GLN A 238 -26.91 16.23 0.69
N PRO A 239 -26.29 16.00 -0.48
CA PRO A 239 -26.13 17.05 -1.48
C PRO A 239 -27.51 17.58 -1.87
N ALA A 240 -27.63 18.91 -1.95
CA ALA A 240 -28.87 19.57 -2.36
C ALA A 240 -29.30 19.04 -3.73
N SER A 241 -30.56 18.62 -3.84
CA SER A 241 -31.17 18.23 -5.11
C SER A 241 -31.04 19.38 -6.12
N THR A 242 -30.46 19.11 -7.28
CA THR A 242 -30.42 20.04 -8.41
C THR A 242 -31.84 20.46 -8.79
N PRO A 243 -32.12 21.76 -9.01
CA PRO A 243 -33.42 22.19 -9.50
C PRO A 243 -33.64 21.67 -10.93
N LYS A 244 -34.85 21.16 -11.16
CA LYS A 244 -35.37 20.66 -12.44
C LYS A 244 -35.17 21.70 -13.55
N ALA A 245 -34.52 21.31 -14.64
CA ALA A 245 -34.33 22.14 -15.82
C ALA A 245 -35.66 22.70 -16.34
N ALA A 246 -35.73 24.01 -16.55
CA ALA A 246 -36.83 24.66 -17.24
C ALA A 246 -36.75 24.36 -18.74
N ALA A 247 -37.90 24.07 -19.34
CA ALA A 247 -38.04 23.73 -20.76
C ALA A 247 -37.68 24.91 -21.67
N GLU A 248 -36.95 24.63 -22.75
CA GLU A 248 -36.71 25.56 -23.87
C GLU A 248 -38.02 25.80 -24.67
N PRO A 249 -38.28 27.03 -25.13
CA PRO A 249 -39.37 27.31 -26.08
C PRO A 249 -38.96 26.96 -27.52
N PRO A 250 -39.92 26.66 -28.41
CA PRO A 250 -39.64 26.15 -29.75
C PRO A 250 -39.09 27.23 -30.69
N ALA A 251 -38.22 26.79 -31.59
CA ALA A 251 -37.64 27.59 -32.67
C ALA A 251 -38.72 28.11 -33.63
N LEU A 252 -38.67 29.40 -33.94
CA LEU A 252 -39.45 30.01 -35.02
C LEU A 252 -38.72 29.81 -36.35
N SER A 253 -39.47 29.32 -37.33
CA SER A 253 -39.18 29.23 -38.77
C SER A 253 -39.10 30.60 -39.44
#